data_AF-A0A383ZGD3-F1
#
_entry.id   AF-A0A383ZGD3-F1
#
_cell.length_a   1.000
_cell.length_b   1.000
_cell.length_c   1.000
_cell.angle_alpha   90.00
_cell.angle_beta   90.00
_cell.angle_gamma   90.00
#
_symmetry.space_group_name_H-M   'P 1'
#
loop_
_entity.id
_entity.type
_entity.pdbx_description
1 polymer ?
#
loop_
_entity_poly.entity_id
_entity_poly.type
_entity_poly.pdbx_seq_one_letter_code
_entity_poly.pdbx_strand_id
1 'polypeptide(L)'
;MTPLTPLRNITCQQYLTQNHYIMKPLSKDEAEFPLAYVMVIHKDFDTFERLFRAIYMPQNVYCVHVDEKATSAFKDSVGRLLSCFANAFLASKRESVVYAGISRLQADLNCLQDLIGSEVPWKYTINTCGQDFPLKTNREIVQYIKGFKGKNITPGVLPPPHIIRRTRYMHLEQKYQLFSFMLWTWIRKMSPPHNLTIYFGSSYVALTREFANFVLQDQRAIDLLGWSKDTYSPDEHFWVTLNRIPGMQNLISILHKSVVEIKL
;
A
#
# COMPACT_ATOMS: atom_id res chain seq x y z
N MET A 1 -30.94 5.21 -14.03
CA MET A 1 -30.13 6.45 -14.07
C MET A 1 -28.68 6.04 -14.20
N THR A 2 -28.09 6.23 -15.38
CA THR A 2 -26.66 6.03 -15.62
C THR A 2 -25.88 7.06 -14.79
N PRO A 3 -24.83 6.68 -14.04
CA PRO A 3 -24.00 7.66 -13.36
C PRO A 3 -23.31 8.52 -14.43
N LEU A 4 -23.50 9.83 -14.34
CA LEU A 4 -22.75 10.79 -15.14
C LEU A 4 -21.27 10.61 -14.80
N THR A 5 -20.48 10.04 -15.71
CA THR A 5 -19.02 10.13 -15.62
C THR A 5 -18.62 11.61 -15.65
N PRO A 6 -18.06 12.19 -14.56
CA PRO A 6 -17.86 13.64 -14.43
C PRO A 6 -16.91 14.22 -15.49
N LEU A 7 -16.06 13.39 -16.09
CA LEU A 7 -14.91 13.85 -16.88
C LEU A 7 -15.17 14.01 -18.39
N ARG A 8 -16.40 13.85 -18.90
CA ARG A 8 -16.61 13.82 -20.37
C ARG A 8 -16.45 15.16 -21.10
N ASN A 9 -16.53 16.31 -20.41
CA ASN A 9 -16.57 17.64 -21.04
C ASN A 9 -15.69 18.72 -20.36
N ILE A 10 -14.74 18.33 -19.51
CA ILE A 10 -13.93 19.29 -18.72
C ILE A 10 -12.45 19.01 -18.96
N THR A 11 -11.66 20.06 -19.21
CA THR A 11 -10.19 19.90 -19.32
C THR A 11 -9.58 19.60 -17.97
N CYS A 12 -8.39 18.99 -17.92
CA CYS A 12 -7.71 18.75 -16.65
C CYS A 12 -7.51 20.04 -15.84
N GLN A 13 -7.15 21.15 -16.47
CA GLN A 13 -6.99 22.43 -15.79
C GLN A 13 -8.30 22.92 -15.14
N GLN A 14 -9.42 22.79 -15.85
CA GLN A 14 -10.74 23.11 -15.30
C GLN A 14 -11.11 22.18 -14.14
N TYR A 15 -10.89 20.87 -14.30
CA TYR A 15 -11.17 19.87 -13.26
C TYR A 15 -10.37 20.14 -11.98
N LEU A 16 -9.06 20.41 -12.09
CA LEU A 16 -8.18 20.72 -10.97
C LEU A 16 -8.64 21.98 -10.22
N THR A 17 -9.03 23.02 -10.96
CA THR A 17 -9.49 24.30 -10.41
C THR A 17 -10.84 24.15 -9.71
N GLN A 18 -11.81 23.52 -10.38
CA GLN A 18 -13.17 23.29 -9.85
C GLN A 18 -13.18 22.42 -8.60
N ASN A 19 -12.27 21.44 -8.52
CA ASN A 19 -12.17 20.55 -7.37
C ASN A 19 -11.20 21.04 -6.30
N HIS A 20 -10.63 22.24 -6.43
CA HIS A 20 -9.73 22.87 -5.46
C HIS A 20 -8.50 22.02 -5.12
N TYR A 21 -7.87 21.40 -6.13
CA TYR A 21 -6.62 20.68 -5.92
C TYR A 21 -5.49 21.64 -5.54
N ILE A 22 -4.69 21.24 -4.55
CA ILE A 22 -3.49 21.96 -4.16
C ILE A 22 -2.39 21.63 -5.17
N MET A 23 -2.05 22.59 -6.02
CA MET A 23 -1.09 22.41 -7.13
C MET A 23 0.29 23.02 -6.85
N LYS A 24 0.53 23.55 -5.64
CA LYS A 24 1.85 24.02 -5.18
C LYS A 24 2.10 23.53 -3.75
N PRO A 25 3.35 23.18 -3.37
CA PRO A 25 3.67 22.84 -1.99
C PRO A 25 3.27 23.97 -1.04
N LEU A 26 2.66 23.64 0.09
CA LEU A 26 2.18 24.63 1.07
C LEU A 26 3.27 25.12 2.03
N SER A 27 4.38 24.38 2.15
CA SER A 27 5.53 24.77 2.95
C SER A 27 6.83 24.17 2.41
N LYS A 28 7.96 24.79 2.77
CA LYS A 28 9.30 24.25 2.48
C LYS A 28 9.51 22.87 3.12
N ASP A 29 9.01 22.70 4.33
CA ASP A 29 9.14 21.46 5.10
C ASP A 29 8.47 20.25 4.42
N GLU A 30 7.32 20.49 3.78
CA GLU A 30 6.60 19.50 2.98
C GLU A 30 7.25 19.27 1.61
N ALA A 31 7.74 20.34 0.96
CA ALA A 31 8.43 20.25 -0.33
C ALA A 31 9.72 19.41 -0.25
N GLU A 32 10.47 19.52 0.85
CA GLU A 32 11.73 18.81 1.08
C GLU A 32 11.56 17.40 1.64
N PHE A 33 10.31 16.98 1.92
CA PHE A 33 10.00 15.64 2.42
C PHE A 33 8.88 14.97 1.60
N PRO A 34 9.13 14.64 0.32
CA PRO A 34 8.11 14.01 -0.51
C PRO A 34 7.70 12.64 0.01
N LEU A 35 6.40 12.37 0.00
CA LEU A 35 5.81 11.08 0.32
C LEU A 35 5.41 10.34 -0.96
N ALA A 36 5.46 9.02 -0.89
CA ALA A 36 4.88 8.13 -1.88
C ALA A 36 3.62 7.47 -1.31
N TYR A 37 2.63 7.22 -2.15
CA TYR A 37 1.41 6.50 -1.77
C TYR A 37 1.20 5.30 -2.67
N VAL A 38 0.91 4.16 -2.04
CA VAL A 38 0.44 2.94 -2.70
C VAL A 38 -1.05 2.81 -2.43
N MET A 39 -1.91 2.99 -3.43
CA MET A 39 -3.37 2.98 -3.25
C MET A 39 -3.97 1.76 -3.94
N VAL A 40 -4.50 0.80 -3.17
CA VAL A 40 -5.15 -0.40 -3.73
C VAL A 40 -6.66 -0.25 -3.68
N ILE A 41 -7.31 -0.17 -4.84
CA ILE A 41 -8.74 0.12 -4.99
C ILE A 41 -9.44 -0.87 -5.91
N HIS A 42 -10.75 -1.08 -5.70
CA HIS A 42 -11.53 -2.03 -6.51
C HIS A 42 -12.95 -1.56 -6.88
N LYS A 43 -13.45 -0.47 -6.28
CA LYS A 43 -14.80 0.09 -6.51
C LYS A 43 -14.93 1.51 -5.94
N ASP A 44 -16.13 2.08 -6.04
CA ASP A 44 -16.57 3.34 -5.41
C ASP A 44 -15.71 4.56 -5.78
N PHE A 45 -15.81 5.00 -7.05
CA PHE A 45 -14.97 6.06 -7.62
C PHE A 45 -14.99 7.35 -6.82
N ASP A 46 -16.16 7.83 -6.40
CA ASP A 46 -16.30 9.09 -5.68
C ASP A 46 -15.59 9.05 -4.30
N THR A 47 -15.54 7.87 -3.66
CA THR A 47 -14.81 7.69 -2.40
C THR A 47 -13.30 7.75 -2.65
N PHE A 48 -12.83 7.06 -3.69
CA PHE A 48 -11.44 7.13 -4.12
C PHE A 48 -11.02 8.56 -4.52
N GLU A 49 -11.82 9.25 -5.33
CA GLU A 49 -11.58 10.63 -5.76
C GLU A 49 -11.47 11.57 -4.55
N ARG A 50 -12.36 11.42 -3.57
CA ARG A 50 -12.32 12.19 -2.34
C ARG A 50 -11.08 11.91 -1.51
N LEU A 51 -10.69 10.64 -1.34
CA LEU A 51 -9.45 10.25 -0.66
C LEU A 51 -8.24 10.83 -1.39
N PHE A 52 -8.14 10.61 -2.70
CA PHE A 52 -7.04 11.08 -3.53
C PHE A 52 -6.87 12.59 -3.41
N ARG A 53 -7.96 13.36 -3.53
CA ARG A 53 -7.93 14.81 -3.32
C ARG A 53 -7.44 15.20 -1.92
N ALA A 54 -7.87 14.49 -0.88
CA ALA A 54 -7.53 14.83 0.50
C ALA A 54 -6.03 14.62 0.81
N ILE A 55 -5.38 13.66 0.17
CA ILE A 55 -3.95 13.38 0.35
C ILE A 55 -3.06 14.03 -0.72
N TYR A 56 -3.65 14.50 -1.83
CA TYR A 56 -2.89 15.01 -2.96
C TYR A 56 -2.07 16.25 -2.59
N MET A 57 -0.80 16.21 -3.00
CA MET A 57 0.18 17.28 -2.97
C MET A 57 1.11 17.11 -4.17
N PRO A 58 1.56 18.21 -4.81
CA PRO A 58 2.29 18.15 -6.08
C PRO A 58 3.72 17.64 -5.94
N GLN A 59 4.33 17.73 -4.75
CA GLN A 59 5.67 17.21 -4.50
C GLN A 59 5.70 15.69 -4.25
N ASN A 60 4.58 15.10 -3.83
CA ASN A 60 4.47 13.67 -3.51
C ASN A 60 4.32 12.84 -4.80
N VAL A 61 4.24 11.51 -4.69
CA VAL A 61 3.98 10.60 -5.82
C VAL A 61 2.95 9.52 -5.45
N TYR A 62 2.09 9.14 -6.39
CA TYR A 62 0.96 8.24 -6.14
C TYR A 62 0.93 7.12 -7.16
N CYS A 63 1.04 5.87 -6.69
CA CYS A 63 0.72 4.70 -7.49
C CYS A 63 -0.65 4.17 -7.09
N VAL A 64 -1.51 3.96 -8.08
CA VAL A 64 -2.87 3.43 -7.88
C VAL A 64 -2.98 2.07 -8.55
N HIS A 65 -3.12 1.03 -7.73
CA HIS A 65 -3.49 -0.31 -8.20
C HIS A 65 -5.02 -0.41 -8.25
N VAL A 66 -5.53 -0.73 -9.44
CA VAL A 66 -6.95 -1.03 -9.64
C VAL A 66 -7.11 -2.53 -9.85
N ASP A 67 -7.91 -3.18 -9.00
CA ASP A 67 -8.18 -4.62 -9.07
C ASP A 67 -8.60 -5.02 -10.49
N GLU A 68 -8.03 -6.11 -10.98
CA GLU A 68 -8.36 -6.67 -12.29
C GLU A 68 -9.85 -7.04 -12.41
N LYS A 69 -10.52 -7.38 -11.32
CA LYS A 69 -11.96 -7.68 -11.28
C LYS A 69 -12.86 -6.45 -11.35
N ALA A 70 -12.31 -5.24 -11.19
CA ALA A 70 -13.11 -4.02 -11.26
C ALA A 70 -13.69 -3.81 -12.67
N THR A 71 -14.84 -3.14 -12.75
CA THR A 71 -15.51 -2.87 -14.03
C THR A 71 -14.64 -1.99 -14.93
N SER A 72 -14.78 -2.15 -16.25
CA SER A 72 -14.09 -1.29 -17.24
C SER A 72 -14.39 0.20 -17.00
N ALA A 73 -15.64 0.53 -16.74
CA ALA A 73 -16.05 1.91 -16.44
C ALA A 73 -15.32 2.50 -15.21
N PHE A 74 -15.11 1.70 -14.16
CA PHE A 74 -14.34 2.12 -12.99
C PHE A 74 -12.87 2.35 -13.34
N LYS A 75 -12.22 1.38 -14.01
CA LYS A 75 -10.83 1.48 -14.47
C LYS A 75 -10.61 2.72 -15.35
N ASP A 76 -11.51 2.96 -16.30
CA ASP A 76 -11.45 4.12 -17.19
C ASP A 76 -11.59 5.44 -16.43
N SER A 77 -12.49 5.51 -15.45
CA SER A 77 -12.71 6.72 -14.65
C SER A 77 -11.48 7.05 -13.81
N VAL A 78 -10.89 6.05 -13.15
CA VAL A 78 -9.62 6.19 -12.41
C VAL A 78 -8.49 6.63 -13.35
N GLY A 79 -8.33 5.97 -14.50
CA GLY A 79 -7.30 6.32 -15.47
C GLY A 79 -7.42 7.76 -15.98
N ARG A 80 -8.64 8.21 -16.28
CA ARG A 80 -8.89 9.60 -16.69
C ARG A 80 -8.56 10.60 -15.57
N LEU A 81 -8.97 10.32 -14.33
CA LEU A 81 -8.63 11.19 -13.19
C LEU A 81 -7.12 11.35 -13.07
N LEU A 82 -6.39 10.24 -13.03
CA LEU A 82 -4.93 10.24 -12.82
C LEU A 82 -4.19 10.90 -13.98
N SER A 83 -4.72 10.84 -15.21
CA SER A 83 -4.12 11.49 -16.37
C SER A 83 -3.99 13.02 -16.24
N CYS A 84 -4.71 13.64 -15.29
CA CYS A 84 -4.59 15.06 -14.99
C CYS A 84 -3.43 15.42 -14.05
N PHE A 85 -2.66 14.44 -13.56
CA PHE A 85 -1.60 14.63 -12.57
C PHE A 85 -0.30 14.00 -13.05
N ALA A 86 0.77 14.79 -13.18
CA ALA A 86 2.06 14.28 -13.61
C ALA A 86 2.73 13.32 -12.60
N ASN A 87 2.35 13.44 -11.32
CA ASN A 87 2.92 12.68 -10.21
C ASN A 87 2.00 11.54 -9.72
N ALA A 88 0.99 11.15 -10.50
CA ALA A 88 0.11 10.04 -10.16
C ALA A 88 -0.10 9.11 -11.37
N PHE A 89 -0.07 7.80 -11.14
CA PHE A 89 -0.15 6.83 -12.22
C PHE A 89 -0.80 5.52 -11.78
N LEU A 90 -1.31 4.77 -12.76
CA LEU A 90 -1.79 3.41 -12.55
C LEU A 90 -0.60 2.45 -12.42
N ALA A 91 -0.70 1.48 -11.51
CA ALA A 91 0.28 0.40 -11.39
C ALA A 91 0.49 -0.29 -12.75
N SER A 92 1.75 -0.56 -13.09
CA SER A 92 2.16 -1.22 -14.33
C SER A 92 1.64 -2.65 -14.42
N LYS A 93 1.46 -3.32 -13.27
CA LYS A 93 0.93 -4.67 -13.14
C LYS A 93 -0.31 -4.68 -12.25
N ARG A 94 -1.40 -5.24 -12.78
CA ARG A 94 -2.67 -5.45 -12.06
C ARG A 94 -2.73 -6.87 -11.51
N GLU A 95 -3.42 -7.00 -10.40
CA GLU A 95 -3.68 -8.28 -9.73
C GLU A 95 -5.19 -8.45 -9.59
N SER A 96 -5.68 -9.67 -9.84
CA SER A 96 -7.00 -10.09 -9.39
C SER A 96 -6.91 -10.46 -7.91
N VAL A 97 -7.28 -9.51 -7.04
CA VAL A 97 -7.01 -9.57 -5.59
C VAL A 97 -7.99 -10.50 -4.89
N VAL A 98 -7.49 -11.51 -4.19
CA VAL A 98 -8.27 -12.43 -3.35
C VAL A 98 -8.15 -11.99 -1.90
N TYR A 99 -9.27 -11.90 -1.20
CA TYR A 99 -9.27 -11.59 0.24
C TYR A 99 -8.42 -12.61 1.01
N ALA A 100 -7.54 -12.13 1.90
CA ALA A 100 -6.56 -12.91 2.64
C ALA A 100 -5.55 -13.69 1.77
N GLY A 101 -5.47 -13.39 0.47
CA GLY A 101 -4.53 -14.00 -0.46
C GLY A 101 -3.27 -13.16 -0.68
N ILE A 102 -2.24 -13.80 -1.25
CA ILE A 102 -0.98 -13.14 -1.61
C ILE A 102 -1.15 -12.01 -2.62
N SER A 103 -2.14 -12.09 -3.49
CA SER A 103 -2.46 -11.07 -4.49
C SER A 103 -2.73 -9.70 -3.87
N ARG A 104 -3.21 -9.63 -2.61
CA ARG A 104 -3.34 -8.36 -1.87
C ARG A 104 -1.97 -7.74 -1.59
N LEU A 105 -1.02 -8.53 -1.09
CA LEU A 105 0.36 -8.08 -0.87
C LEU A 105 1.06 -7.77 -2.20
N GLN A 106 0.83 -8.58 -3.23
CA GLN A 106 1.41 -8.39 -4.55
C GLN A 106 0.96 -7.09 -5.20
N ALA A 107 -0.29 -6.65 -4.99
CA ALA A 107 -0.77 -5.35 -5.44
C ALA A 107 0.03 -4.19 -4.83
N ASP A 108 0.35 -4.26 -3.53
CA ASP A 108 1.21 -3.26 -2.88
C ASP A 108 2.64 -3.30 -3.47
N LEU A 109 3.20 -4.49 -3.64
CA LEU A 109 4.57 -4.68 -4.17
C LEU A 109 4.71 -4.20 -5.62
N ASN A 110 3.69 -4.41 -6.46
CA ASN A 110 3.69 -3.91 -7.84
C ASN A 110 3.75 -2.38 -7.85
N CYS A 111 2.93 -1.72 -7.01
CA CYS A 111 3.01 -0.27 -6.88
C CYS A 111 4.34 0.21 -6.28
N LEU A 112 4.87 -0.51 -5.29
CA LEU A 112 6.16 -0.20 -4.68
C LEU A 112 7.29 -0.25 -5.70
N GLN A 113 7.27 -1.23 -6.60
CA GLN A 113 8.23 -1.38 -7.68
C GLN A 113 8.20 -0.19 -8.65
N ASP A 114 7.01 0.26 -9.04
CA ASP A 114 6.86 1.43 -9.92
C ASP A 114 7.29 2.73 -9.22
N LEU A 115 6.95 2.89 -7.93
CA LEU A 115 7.34 4.04 -7.12
C LEU A 115 8.85 4.16 -6.97
N ILE A 116 9.58 3.05 -6.81
CA ILE A 116 11.04 3.06 -6.75
C ILE A 116 11.65 3.63 -8.03
N GLY A 117 11.05 3.32 -9.20
CA GLY A 117 11.46 3.84 -10.50
C GLY A 117 11.04 5.28 -10.78
N SER A 118 10.25 5.92 -9.91
CA SER A 118 9.86 7.32 -10.05
C SER A 118 11.06 8.26 -9.88
N GLU A 119 11.07 9.35 -10.67
CA GLU A 119 12.04 10.44 -10.54
C GLU A 119 11.87 11.24 -9.24
N VAL A 120 10.70 11.17 -8.60
CA VAL A 120 10.44 11.86 -7.33
C VAL A 120 11.29 11.23 -6.22
N PRO A 121 12.17 11.99 -5.54
CA PRO A 121 13.05 11.47 -4.50
C PRO A 121 12.32 11.33 -3.15
N TRP A 122 11.23 10.58 -3.14
CA TRP A 122 10.40 10.37 -1.97
C TRP A 122 11.15 9.68 -0.82
N LYS A 123 10.73 9.99 0.41
CA LYS A 123 11.40 9.55 1.65
C LYS A 123 10.70 8.36 2.29
N TYR A 124 9.37 8.39 2.28
CA TYR A 124 8.53 7.33 2.83
C TYR A 124 7.41 7.00 1.86
N THR A 125 7.06 5.72 1.79
CA THR A 125 5.81 5.25 1.19
C THR A 125 4.79 4.95 2.27
N ILE A 126 3.51 5.23 2.00
CA ILE A 126 2.37 4.89 2.86
C ILE A 126 1.37 4.14 1.98
N ASN A 127 0.99 2.92 2.36
CA ASN A 127 -0.06 2.21 1.63
C ASN A 127 -1.45 2.59 2.16
N THR A 128 -2.44 2.60 1.27
CA THR A 128 -3.85 2.84 1.56
C THR A 128 -4.75 1.93 0.75
N CYS A 129 -5.99 1.75 1.23
CA CYS A 129 -7.07 1.16 0.45
C CYS A 129 -8.13 2.21 0.10
N GLY A 130 -9.04 1.89 -0.81
CA GLY A 130 -10.08 2.83 -1.28
C GLY A 130 -11.11 3.28 -0.25
N GLN A 131 -11.08 2.74 0.98
CA GLN A 131 -11.97 3.12 2.07
C GLN A 131 -11.25 3.89 3.20
N ASP A 132 -9.93 4.04 3.10
CA ASP A 132 -9.18 4.80 4.08
C ASP A 132 -9.47 6.31 3.95
N PHE A 133 -9.27 7.09 5.01
CA PHE A 133 -9.30 8.55 4.95
C PHE A 133 -8.29 9.21 5.88
N PRO A 134 -7.54 10.25 5.45
CA PRO A 134 -6.54 10.89 6.30
C PRO A 134 -7.19 11.58 7.51
N LEU A 135 -6.60 11.36 8.69
CA LEU A 135 -6.92 12.06 9.94
C LEU A 135 -6.04 13.29 10.17
N LYS A 136 -5.00 13.44 9.34
CA LYS A 136 -3.94 14.42 9.47
C LYS A 136 -3.71 15.11 8.14
N THR A 137 -3.37 16.39 8.20
CA THR A 137 -2.89 17.15 7.04
C THR A 137 -1.55 16.61 6.55
N ASN A 138 -1.19 16.86 5.29
CA ASN A 138 0.13 16.44 4.77
C ASN A 138 1.29 16.94 5.64
N ARG A 139 1.24 18.20 6.11
CA ARG A 139 2.21 18.76 7.06
C ARG A 139 2.31 17.96 8.35
N GLU A 140 1.18 17.61 8.98
CA GLU A 140 1.17 16.80 10.21
C GLU A 140 1.72 15.40 9.96
N ILE A 141 1.40 14.77 8.81
CA ILE A 141 1.93 13.47 8.41
C ILE A 141 3.46 13.55 8.27
N VAL A 142 3.97 14.54 7.55
CA VAL A 142 5.41 14.78 7.38
C VAL A 142 6.09 14.95 8.73
N GLN A 143 5.54 15.79 9.61
CA GLN A 143 6.10 16.03 10.95
C GLN A 143 6.09 14.76 11.81
N TYR A 144 5.00 13.99 11.76
CA TYR A 144 4.86 12.74 12.49
C TYR A 144 5.90 11.71 12.04
N ILE A 145 6.04 11.50 10.72
CA ILE A 145 6.98 10.54 10.13
C ILE A 145 8.44 10.95 10.38
N LYS A 146 8.77 12.25 10.30
CA LYS A 146 10.10 12.76 10.66
C LYS A 146 10.50 12.37 12.09
N GLY A 147 9.54 12.28 13.01
CA GLY A 147 9.74 11.82 14.38
C GLY A 147 10.31 10.39 14.50
N PHE A 148 10.13 9.55 13.48
CA PHE A 148 10.66 8.17 13.45
C PHE A 148 12.12 8.08 13.02
N LYS A 149 12.75 9.20 12.59
CA LYS A 149 14.19 9.30 12.32
C LYS A 149 14.71 8.19 11.39
N GLY A 150 14.02 7.95 10.27
CA GLY A 150 14.43 6.93 9.30
C GLY A 150 14.03 5.50 9.64
N LYS A 151 13.06 5.30 10.54
CA LYS A 151 12.55 3.96 10.92
C LYS A 151 11.19 3.70 10.29
N ASN A 152 10.99 2.47 9.86
CA ASN A 152 9.71 2.01 9.32
C ASN A 152 8.65 1.89 10.43
N ILE A 153 7.39 2.10 10.05
CA ILE A 153 6.21 1.95 10.89
C ILE A 153 5.49 0.67 10.45
N THR A 154 5.81 -0.44 11.11
CA THR A 154 5.18 -1.76 10.88
C THR A 154 4.76 -2.37 12.23
N PRO A 155 3.62 -1.92 12.81
CA PRO A 155 3.20 -2.40 14.12
C PRO A 155 2.91 -3.90 14.08
N GLY A 156 3.40 -4.63 15.06
CA GLY A 156 3.11 -6.05 15.19
C GLY A 156 3.89 -6.75 16.31
N VAL A 157 3.43 -7.95 16.63
CA VAL A 157 3.83 -8.78 17.78
C VAL A 157 4.09 -10.21 17.34
N LEU A 158 4.58 -11.04 18.26
CA LEU A 158 4.66 -12.48 18.01
C LEU A 158 3.24 -13.06 17.82
N PRO A 159 3.06 -14.08 16.97
CA PRO A 159 1.76 -14.61 16.64
C PRO A 159 1.07 -15.19 17.89
N PRO A 160 -0.15 -14.72 18.25
CA PRO A 160 -0.94 -15.38 19.27
C PRO A 160 -1.38 -16.78 18.80
N PRO A 161 -1.72 -17.72 19.71
CA PRO A 161 -1.96 -19.12 19.36
C PRO A 161 -2.97 -19.36 18.23
N HIS A 162 -4.02 -18.55 18.15
CA HIS A 162 -5.07 -18.67 17.13
C HIS A 162 -4.61 -18.27 15.71
N ILE A 163 -3.57 -17.44 15.58
CA ILE A 163 -3.04 -16.96 14.30
C ILE A 163 -2.02 -17.91 13.70
N ILE A 164 -1.32 -18.71 14.52
CA ILE A 164 -0.24 -19.62 14.08
C ILE A 164 -0.69 -20.56 12.93
N ARG A 165 -1.98 -20.92 12.87
CA ARG A 165 -2.52 -21.76 11.80
C ARG A 165 -2.34 -21.15 10.41
N ARG A 166 -2.39 -19.83 10.27
CA ARG A 166 -2.30 -19.08 9.01
C ARG A 166 -0.99 -19.29 8.25
N THR A 167 0.08 -19.62 8.98
CA THR A 167 1.43 -19.89 8.44
C THR A 167 1.91 -21.32 8.65
N ARG A 168 1.21 -22.10 9.49
CA ARG A 168 1.52 -23.52 9.72
C ARG A 168 1.07 -24.41 8.56
N TYR A 169 -0.03 -24.05 7.88
CA TYR A 169 -0.61 -24.83 6.81
C TYR A 169 -0.73 -24.03 5.52
N MET A 170 -0.73 -24.72 4.37
CA MET A 170 -0.90 -24.09 3.08
C MET A 170 -2.33 -23.61 2.89
N HIS A 171 -2.48 -22.39 2.38
CA HIS A 171 -3.74 -21.80 1.96
C HIS A 171 -3.58 -21.34 0.51
N LEU A 172 -4.49 -21.74 -0.37
CA LEU A 172 -4.37 -21.53 -1.81
C LEU A 172 -5.43 -20.54 -2.30
N GLU A 173 -5.03 -19.53 -3.05
CA GLU A 173 -5.98 -18.66 -3.74
C GLU A 173 -6.79 -19.46 -4.77
N GLN A 174 -8.12 -19.37 -4.69
CA GLN A 174 -9.03 -19.90 -5.69
C GLN A 174 -9.71 -18.73 -6.40
N LYS A 175 -9.62 -18.71 -7.74
CA LYS A 175 -10.16 -17.65 -8.59
C LYS A 175 -11.15 -18.26 -9.56
N TYR A 176 -12.41 -17.86 -9.45
CA TYR A 176 -13.48 -18.20 -10.38
C TYR A 176 -14.01 -16.92 -11.02
N GLN A 177 -14.82 -17.05 -12.08
CA GLN A 177 -15.33 -15.90 -12.82
C GLN A 177 -16.16 -14.94 -11.94
N LEU A 178 -16.94 -15.48 -10.99
CA LEU A 178 -17.87 -14.67 -10.17
C LEU A 178 -17.40 -14.44 -8.74
N PHE A 179 -16.43 -15.23 -8.25
CA PHE A 179 -15.99 -15.16 -6.87
C PHE A 179 -14.56 -15.69 -6.70
N SER A 180 -13.94 -15.32 -5.59
CA SER A 180 -12.60 -15.78 -5.23
C SER A 180 -12.52 -15.98 -3.72
N PHE A 181 -11.79 -17.00 -3.27
CA PHE A 181 -11.63 -17.30 -1.85
C PHE A 181 -10.29 -17.99 -1.56
N MET A 182 -9.93 -18.07 -0.28
CA MET A 182 -8.77 -18.84 0.17
C MET A 182 -9.18 -20.26 0.54
N LEU A 183 -8.67 -21.25 -0.18
CA LEU A 183 -8.85 -22.66 0.15
C LEU A 183 -7.84 -23.07 1.21
N TRP A 184 -8.33 -23.46 2.39
CA TRP A 184 -7.50 -24.04 3.43
C TRP A 184 -7.18 -25.51 3.12
N THR A 185 -5.95 -25.92 3.44
CA THR A 185 -5.48 -27.30 3.27
C THR A 185 -4.88 -27.83 4.58
N TRP A 186 -4.78 -29.16 4.69
CA TRP A 186 -4.09 -29.83 5.80
C TRP A 186 -2.59 -30.01 5.55
N ILE A 187 -2.06 -29.48 4.43
CA ILE A 187 -0.66 -29.62 4.05
C ILE A 187 0.17 -28.67 4.91
N ARG A 188 1.10 -29.23 5.69
CA ARG A 188 1.97 -28.46 6.57
C ARG A 188 3.05 -27.77 5.77
N LYS A 189 3.28 -26.49 6.04
CA LYS A 189 4.36 -25.72 5.43
C LYS A 189 5.72 -26.06 6.03
N MET A 190 6.77 -25.91 5.22
CA MET A 190 8.15 -25.88 5.72
C MET A 190 8.37 -24.67 6.63
N SER A 191 9.40 -24.73 7.47
CA SER A 191 9.81 -23.59 8.28
C SER A 191 10.12 -22.36 7.42
N PRO A 192 9.94 -21.14 7.95
CA PRO A 192 10.32 -19.91 7.26
C PRO A 192 11.79 -19.95 6.81
N PRO A 193 12.12 -19.35 5.65
CA PRO A 193 13.50 -19.30 5.17
C PRO A 193 14.38 -18.47 6.11
N HIS A 194 15.70 -18.66 6.03
CA HIS A 194 16.70 -17.90 6.77
C HIS A 194 16.52 -17.91 8.31
N ASN A 195 15.88 -18.95 8.85
CA ASN A 195 15.49 -19.04 10.27
C ASN A 195 14.74 -17.80 10.78
N LEU A 196 13.95 -17.16 9.91
CA LEU A 196 13.17 -15.99 10.27
C LEU A 196 12.08 -16.35 11.30
N THR A 197 11.98 -15.54 12.35
CA THR A 197 10.84 -15.57 13.25
C THR A 197 9.70 -14.77 12.63
N ILE A 198 8.54 -15.41 12.42
CA ILE A 198 7.38 -14.74 11.85
C ILE A 198 6.69 -13.89 12.93
N TYR A 199 6.43 -12.63 12.59
CA TYR A 199 5.63 -11.69 13.39
C TYR A 199 4.32 -11.39 12.66
N PHE A 200 3.28 -11.01 13.40
CA PHE A 200 2.00 -10.58 12.83
C PHE A 200 1.65 -9.16 13.27
N GLY A 201 1.04 -8.41 12.37
CA GLY A 201 0.84 -6.99 12.45
C GLY A 201 -0.21 -6.48 11.47
N SER A 202 -0.17 -5.18 11.20
CA SER A 202 -1.08 -4.57 10.24
C SER A 202 -0.57 -4.73 8.80
N SER A 203 -1.52 -4.91 7.87
CA SER A 203 -1.26 -4.75 6.43
C SER A 203 -0.91 -3.31 6.05
N TYR A 204 -1.20 -2.34 6.92
CA TYR A 204 -0.95 -0.92 6.67
C TYR A 204 0.35 -0.45 7.31
N VAL A 205 1.22 0.12 6.49
CA VAL A 205 2.61 0.41 6.82
C VAL A 205 3.05 1.76 6.28
N ALA A 206 4.03 2.36 6.95
CA ALA A 206 4.81 3.45 6.39
C ALA A 206 6.28 3.02 6.34
N LEU A 207 6.86 2.98 5.15
CA LEU A 207 8.17 2.40 4.90
C LEU A 207 9.11 3.43 4.33
N THR A 208 10.37 3.42 4.77
CA THR A 208 11.44 4.22 4.14
C THR A 208 11.70 3.75 2.71
N ARG A 209 12.24 4.63 1.87
CA ARG A 209 12.64 4.26 0.50
C ARG A 209 13.75 3.20 0.50
N GLU A 210 14.65 3.25 1.46
CA GLU A 210 15.73 2.27 1.65
C GLU A 210 15.15 0.89 1.98
N PHE A 211 14.17 0.82 2.88
CA PHE A 211 13.49 -0.44 3.20
C PHE A 211 12.66 -0.97 2.02
N ALA A 212 12.01 -0.08 1.25
CA ALA A 212 11.32 -0.48 0.03
C ALA A 212 12.26 -1.11 -1.00
N ASN A 213 13.45 -0.54 -1.21
CA ASN A 213 14.48 -1.16 -2.06
C ASN A 213 14.91 -2.53 -1.53
N PHE A 214 15.15 -2.64 -0.22
CA PHE A 214 15.47 -3.93 0.40
C PHE A 214 14.38 -4.98 0.14
N VAL A 215 13.11 -4.63 0.32
CA VAL A 215 11.98 -5.57 0.11
C VAL A 215 11.99 -6.16 -1.30
N LEU A 216 12.39 -5.36 -2.30
CA LEU A 216 12.36 -5.75 -3.71
C LEU A 216 13.62 -6.48 -4.17
N GLN A 217 14.76 -6.30 -3.49
CA GLN A 217 16.07 -6.74 -3.98
C GLN A 217 16.79 -7.76 -3.09
N ASP A 218 16.55 -7.75 -1.78
CA ASP A 218 17.27 -8.64 -0.86
C ASP A 218 16.70 -10.06 -0.93
N GLN A 219 17.60 -11.04 -1.02
CA GLN A 219 17.23 -12.45 -1.15
C GLN A 219 16.35 -12.93 0.02
N ARG A 220 16.55 -12.43 1.24
CA ARG A 220 15.71 -12.79 2.39
C ARG A 220 14.28 -12.31 2.22
N ALA A 221 14.08 -11.14 1.63
CA ALA A 221 12.76 -10.60 1.33
C ALA A 221 12.08 -11.39 0.21
N ILE A 222 12.83 -11.69 -0.87
CA ILE A 222 12.35 -12.49 -2.00
C ILE A 222 11.95 -13.90 -1.54
N ASP A 223 12.79 -14.56 -0.74
CA ASP A 223 12.52 -15.91 -0.24
C ASP A 223 11.32 -15.91 0.74
N LEU A 224 11.21 -14.91 1.62
CA LEU A 224 10.05 -14.80 2.51
C LEU A 224 8.76 -14.57 1.71
N LEU A 225 8.81 -13.75 0.65
CA LEU A 225 7.67 -13.54 -0.24
C LEU A 225 7.27 -14.85 -0.90
N GLY A 226 8.23 -15.60 -1.44
CA GLY A 226 8.03 -16.92 -2.02
C GLY A 226 7.38 -17.90 -1.05
N TRP A 227 7.89 -17.97 0.19
CA TRP A 227 7.33 -18.78 1.25
C TRP A 227 5.93 -18.33 1.71
N SER A 228 5.60 -17.05 1.55
CA SER A 228 4.32 -16.48 1.98
C SER A 228 3.20 -16.64 0.95
N LYS A 229 3.48 -17.09 -0.29
CA LYS A 229 2.50 -17.17 -1.39
C LYS A 229 1.26 -18.02 -1.07
N ASP A 230 1.45 -19.05 -0.27
CA ASP A 230 0.48 -20.06 0.12
C ASP A 230 0.19 -19.99 1.64
N THR A 231 0.23 -18.79 2.21
CA THR A 231 -0.20 -18.50 3.59
C THR A 231 -1.50 -17.71 3.60
N TYR A 232 -2.16 -17.63 4.76
CA TYR A 232 -3.37 -16.83 4.93
C TYR A 232 -3.03 -15.42 5.45
N SER A 233 -3.48 -14.38 4.74
CA SER A 233 -3.21 -12.97 5.01
C SER A 233 -1.70 -12.63 5.10
N PRO A 234 -0.91 -12.89 4.05
CA PRO A 234 0.53 -12.64 4.09
C PRO A 234 0.93 -11.17 4.28
N ASP A 235 0.07 -10.25 3.89
CA ASP A 235 0.20 -8.81 4.15
C ASP A 235 0.24 -8.47 5.65
N GLU A 236 -0.32 -9.30 6.52
CA GLU A 236 -0.29 -9.11 7.97
C GLU A 236 0.99 -9.63 8.64
N HIS A 237 1.84 -10.40 7.96
CA HIS A 237 3.12 -10.86 8.54
C HIS A 237 4.36 -10.44 7.76
N PHE A 238 4.26 -10.22 6.45
CA PHE A 238 5.41 -9.96 5.59
C PHE A 238 6.18 -8.71 6.02
N TRP A 239 5.50 -7.57 6.12
CA TRP A 239 6.12 -6.28 6.41
C TRP A 239 6.79 -6.25 7.79
N VAL A 240 6.07 -6.70 8.82
CA VAL A 240 6.57 -6.70 10.20
C VAL A 240 7.71 -7.69 10.38
N THR A 241 7.64 -8.86 9.73
CA THR A 241 8.72 -9.86 9.79
C THR A 241 10.00 -9.35 9.16
N LEU A 242 9.93 -8.76 7.96
CA LEU A 242 11.12 -8.18 7.32
C LEU A 242 11.70 -7.01 8.12
N ASN A 243 10.83 -6.18 8.70
CA ASN A 243 11.30 -5.09 9.53
C ASN A 243 11.98 -5.58 10.81
N ARG A 244 11.83 -6.85 11.22
CA ARG A 244 12.46 -7.46 12.43
C ARG A 244 13.80 -8.12 12.16
N ILE A 245 14.27 -8.11 10.92
CA ILE A 245 15.61 -8.60 10.58
C ILE A 245 16.66 -7.70 11.23
N PRO A 246 17.70 -8.26 11.90
CA PRO A 246 18.78 -7.48 12.47
C PRO A 246 19.40 -6.52 11.46
N GLY A 247 19.64 -5.27 11.86
CA GLY A 247 20.10 -4.20 10.97
C GLY A 247 18.97 -3.37 10.34
N MET A 248 17.73 -3.86 10.33
CA MET A 248 16.55 -3.07 9.91
C MET A 248 15.94 -2.25 11.05
N GLN A 249 16.28 -2.61 12.29
CA GLN A 249 15.78 -1.98 13.50
C GLN A 249 16.91 -1.29 14.26
N ASN A 250 17.23 -0.04 13.95
CA ASN A 250 18.04 0.75 14.88
C ASN A 250 17.12 1.41 15.93
N LEU A 251 16.59 0.56 16.83
CA LEU A 251 16.00 0.79 18.16
C LEU A 251 15.18 2.07 18.37
N ILE A 252 13.85 2.01 18.30
CA ILE A 252 12.95 2.20 19.46
C ILE A 252 11.71 1.35 19.16
N SER A 253 11.45 0.34 20.00
CA SER A 253 10.14 -0.32 20.04
C SER A 253 9.17 0.68 20.68
N ILE A 254 8.38 1.39 19.87
CA ILE A 254 7.21 2.08 20.41
C ILE A 254 6.03 1.16 20.16
N LEU A 255 5.66 0.44 21.22
CA LEU A 255 4.58 -0.54 21.30
C LEU A 255 3.18 -0.02 20.92
N HIS A 256 3.03 1.21 20.41
CA HIS A 256 1.70 1.79 20.17
C HIS A 256 1.57 2.81 19.03
N LYS A 257 2.61 3.09 18.23
CA LYS A 257 2.46 4.06 17.13
C LYS A 257 2.17 3.36 15.82
N SER A 258 0.89 3.34 15.46
CA SER A 258 0.39 2.69 14.24
C SER A 258 0.12 3.71 13.13
N VAL A 259 0.17 3.25 11.88
CA VAL A 259 -0.31 4.02 10.71
C VAL A 259 -1.76 4.50 10.90
N VAL A 260 -2.55 3.87 11.78
CA VAL A 260 -3.90 4.30 12.19
C VAL A 260 -3.93 5.72 12.78
N GLU A 261 -2.81 6.26 13.30
CA GLU A 261 -2.76 7.66 13.75
C GLU A 261 -2.76 8.67 12.58
N ILE A 262 -2.46 8.19 11.37
CA ILE A 262 -2.40 9.00 10.14
C ILE A 262 -3.74 8.95 9.38
N LYS A 263 -4.49 7.86 9.48
CA LYS A 263 -5.69 7.59 8.68
C LYS A 263 -6.67 6.64 9.40
N LEU A 264 -7.95 6.79 9.12
CA LEU A 264 -8.99 5.81 9.44
C LEU A 264 -9.10 4.78 8.32
#